data_AF-A0AAV3X933-F1
#
_entry.id   AF-A0AAV3X933-F1
#
_cell.length_a   1.000
_cell.length_b   1.000
_cell.length_c   1.000
_cell.angle_alpha   90.00
_cell.angle_beta   90.00
_cell.angle_gamma   90.00
#
_symmetry.space_group_name_H-M   'P 1'
#
loop_
_entity.id
_entity.type
_entity.pdbx_description
1 polymer ?
#
loop_
_entity_poly.entity_id
_entity_poly.type
_entity_poly.pdbx_seq_one_letter_code
_entity_poly.pdbx_strand_id
1 'polypeptide(L)'
;MDGAIHRAAGSELLAECRKLNGCKTGDAKITFGYNLPAKWVIHTVGPIWQGGNQNEDELLGSCYRRSLELAEQYSIGTIAFPAISTGIYGFPMERAAGIAIAEIKVFMEKNTSIEQVILVCFGEKAYECYLSAMQQNGQV
;
A
#
# COMPACT_ATOMS: atom_id res chain seq x y z
N MET A 1 7.47 3.25 8.81
CA MET A 1 7.71 3.89 7.50
C MET A 1 7.13 5.29 7.42
N ASP A 2 5.94 5.52 7.97
CA ASP A 2 5.25 6.82 7.95
C ASP A 2 6.16 8.01 8.35
N GLY A 3 6.89 7.89 9.45
CA GLY A 3 7.85 8.93 9.87
C GLY A 3 9.01 9.18 8.90
N ALA A 4 9.41 8.22 8.06
CA ALA A 4 10.45 8.45 7.05
C ALA A 4 9.91 9.24 5.85
N ILE A 5 8.70 8.94 5.40
CA ILE A 5 8.00 9.67 4.32
C ILE A 5 7.77 11.11 4.76
N HIS A 6 7.22 11.33 5.97
CA HIS A 6 6.99 12.67 6.50
C HIS A 6 8.27 13.51 6.64
N ARG A 7 9.39 12.90 7.07
CA ARG A 7 10.67 13.61 7.13
C ARG A 7 11.19 14.03 5.76
N ALA A 8 11.04 13.17 4.75
CA ALA A 8 11.53 13.44 3.41
C ALA A 8 10.62 14.40 2.61
N ALA A 9 9.30 14.33 2.81
CA ALA A 9 8.34 15.18 2.11
C ALA A 9 8.32 16.64 2.59
N GLY A 10 8.73 16.89 3.84
CA GLY A 10 8.62 18.20 4.46
C GLY A 10 7.35 18.37 5.30
N SER A 11 7.29 19.51 6.01
CA SER A 11 6.22 19.83 6.96
C SER A 11 4.85 20.04 6.29
N GLU A 12 4.86 20.37 5.01
CA GLU A 12 3.71 20.65 4.16
C GLU A 12 2.82 19.42 4.02
N LEU A 13 3.44 18.22 3.94
CA LEU A 13 2.71 16.96 3.94
C LEU A 13 1.85 16.80 5.19
N LEU A 14 2.41 17.09 6.36
CA LEU A 14 1.66 17.03 7.61
C LEU A 14 0.53 18.07 7.65
N ALA A 15 0.77 19.27 7.11
CA ALA A 15 -0.25 20.30 7.03
C ALA A 15 -1.43 19.91 6.12
N GLU A 16 -1.17 19.21 5.01
CA GLU A 16 -2.23 18.66 4.16
C GLU A 16 -2.96 17.49 4.82
N CYS A 17 -2.23 16.53 5.42
CA CYS A 17 -2.84 15.40 6.13
C CYS A 17 -3.83 15.85 7.22
N ARG A 18 -3.54 16.95 7.93
CA ARG A 18 -4.45 17.52 8.94
C ARG A 18 -5.80 17.96 8.37
N LYS A 19 -5.86 18.33 7.08
CA LYS A 19 -7.10 18.73 6.41
C LYS A 19 -7.93 17.53 5.96
N LEU A 20 -7.36 16.33 5.95
CA LEU A 20 -8.03 15.12 5.49
C LEU A 20 -8.99 14.51 6.51
N ASN A 21 -9.02 14.97 7.77
CA ASN A 21 -9.87 14.43 8.85
C ASN A 21 -9.64 12.92 9.11
N GLY A 22 -8.37 12.49 9.15
CA GLY A 22 -7.98 11.10 9.41
C GLY A 22 -8.28 10.16 8.23
N CYS A 23 -8.13 8.85 8.42
CA CYS A 23 -8.46 7.82 7.43
C CYS A 23 -8.91 6.55 8.17
N LYS A 24 -9.93 5.87 7.65
CA LYS A 24 -10.43 4.63 8.27
C LYS A 24 -9.54 3.46 7.90
N THR A 25 -9.48 2.45 8.76
CA THR A 25 -8.80 1.19 8.44
C THR A 25 -9.39 0.58 7.16
N GLY A 26 -8.52 0.15 6.25
CA GLY A 26 -8.91 -0.38 4.94
C GLY A 26 -9.21 0.69 3.88
N ASP A 27 -9.14 1.97 4.21
CA ASP A 27 -9.38 3.07 3.27
C ASP A 27 -8.07 3.79 2.90
N ALA A 28 -8.12 4.66 1.89
CA ALA A 28 -6.98 5.43 1.42
C ALA A 28 -7.35 6.89 1.13
N LYS A 29 -6.37 7.79 1.24
CA LYS A 29 -6.46 9.22 0.90
C LYS A 29 -5.20 9.66 0.19
N ILE A 30 -5.26 10.73 -0.59
CA ILE A 30 -4.15 11.20 -1.40
C ILE A 30 -3.76 12.63 -1.03
N THR A 31 -2.47 12.93 -1.07
CA THR A 31 -1.88 14.26 -0.91
C THR A 31 -0.79 14.47 -1.94
N PHE A 32 -0.33 15.71 -2.11
CA PHE A 32 0.89 15.95 -2.84
C PHE A 32 2.10 15.32 -2.14
N GLY A 33 3.14 14.98 -2.91
CA GLY A 33 4.39 14.43 -2.39
C GLY A 33 5.42 15.47 -1.94
N TYR A 34 5.19 16.74 -2.26
CA TYR A 34 6.02 17.87 -1.82
C TYR A 34 7.50 17.70 -2.19
N ASN A 35 8.40 17.58 -1.22
CA ASN A 35 9.83 17.43 -1.46
C ASN A 35 10.23 16.01 -1.91
N LEU A 36 9.28 15.07 -1.95
CA LEU A 36 9.52 13.74 -2.50
C LEU A 36 9.67 13.81 -4.03
N PRO A 37 10.50 12.93 -4.63
CA PRO A 37 10.49 12.74 -6.08
C PRO A 37 9.14 12.27 -6.62
N ALA A 38 8.35 11.56 -5.79
CA ALA A 38 7.00 11.15 -6.13
C ALA A 38 6.05 12.36 -6.08
N LYS A 39 5.26 12.54 -7.13
CA LYS A 39 4.28 13.65 -7.23
C LYS A 39 3.17 13.56 -6.17
N TRP A 40 2.80 12.34 -5.80
CA TRP A 40 1.68 12.04 -4.90
C TRP A 40 2.12 11.08 -3.80
N VAL A 41 1.44 11.16 -2.66
CA VAL A 41 1.48 10.15 -1.61
C VAL A 41 0.05 9.68 -1.35
N ILE A 42 -0.16 8.36 -1.44
CA ILE A 42 -1.42 7.73 -1.06
C ILE A 42 -1.24 7.13 0.34
N HIS A 43 -1.99 7.67 1.28
CA HIS A 43 -2.02 7.30 2.69
C HIS A 43 -3.13 6.28 2.91
N THR A 44 -2.79 5.09 3.38
CA THR A 44 -3.77 4.07 3.73
C THR A 44 -3.53 3.56 5.15
N VAL A 45 -4.59 3.18 5.84
CA VAL A 45 -4.51 2.67 7.22
C VAL A 45 -4.75 1.17 7.19
N GLY A 46 -3.66 0.41 7.32
CA GLY A 46 -3.72 -1.04 7.43
C GLY A 46 -4.31 -1.52 8.76
N PRO A 47 -4.86 -2.74 8.83
CA PRO A 47 -5.35 -3.33 10.08
C PRO A 47 -4.20 -3.70 11.02
N ILE A 48 -4.47 -3.65 12.33
CA ILE A 48 -3.63 -4.25 13.36
C ILE A 48 -3.99 -5.74 13.43
N TRP A 49 -2.99 -6.61 13.38
CA TRP A 49 -3.18 -8.05 13.45
C TRP A 49 -3.62 -8.49 14.85
N GLN A 50 -4.76 -9.20 14.93
CA GLN A 50 -5.31 -9.73 16.19
C GLN A 50 -5.57 -11.23 16.11
N GLY A 51 -4.83 -11.94 15.24
CA GLY A 51 -4.96 -13.39 15.07
C GLY A 51 -5.82 -13.82 13.89
N GLY A 52 -6.31 -12.89 13.06
CA GLY A 52 -6.93 -13.20 11.76
C GLY A 52 -8.42 -13.50 11.83
N ASN A 53 -9.09 -13.14 12.93
CA ASN A 53 -10.52 -13.38 13.17
C ASN A 53 -11.34 -12.08 13.23
N GLN A 54 -10.74 -10.94 12.89
CA GLN A 54 -11.32 -9.59 12.94
C GLN A 54 -11.37 -8.93 11.56
N ASN A 55 -11.56 -9.75 10.51
CA ASN A 55 -11.64 -9.31 9.12
C ASN A 55 -10.34 -8.63 8.60
N GLU A 56 -9.20 -8.93 9.21
CA GLU A 56 -7.94 -8.22 8.91
C GLU A 56 -7.47 -8.47 7.47
N ASP A 57 -7.69 -9.66 6.92
CA ASP A 57 -7.33 -9.97 5.52
C ASP A 57 -8.05 -9.05 4.54
N GLU A 58 -9.37 -8.93 4.70
CA GLU A 58 -10.21 -8.09 3.84
C GLU A 58 -9.87 -6.60 4.01
N LEU A 59 -9.61 -6.15 5.25
CA LEU A 59 -9.18 -4.78 5.51
C LEU A 59 -7.81 -4.48 4.88
N LEU A 60 -6.87 -5.43 4.94
CA LEU A 60 -5.58 -5.30 4.27
C LEU A 60 -5.75 -5.27 2.75
N GLY A 61 -6.57 -6.17 2.20
CA GLY A 61 -6.88 -6.18 0.77
C GLY A 61 -7.50 -4.87 0.29
N SER A 62 -8.43 -4.33 1.08
CA SER A 62 -9.04 -3.02 0.83
C SER A 62 -8.02 -1.88 0.78
N CYS A 63 -6.95 -1.91 1.59
CA CYS A 63 -5.89 -0.90 1.52
C CYS A 63 -5.25 -0.83 0.13
N TYR A 64 -4.94 -1.99 -0.47
CA TYR A 64 -4.38 -2.07 -1.81
C TYR A 64 -5.39 -1.59 -2.86
N ARG A 65 -6.62 -2.10 -2.82
CA ARG A 65 -7.68 -1.71 -3.78
C ARG A 65 -7.96 -0.21 -3.77
N ARG A 66 -8.23 0.36 -2.59
CA ARG A 66 -8.54 1.79 -2.45
C ARG A 66 -7.37 2.67 -2.89
N SER A 67 -6.14 2.22 -2.67
CA SER A 67 -4.95 2.94 -3.14
C SER A 67 -4.80 2.89 -4.66
N LEU A 68 -5.05 1.74 -5.28
CA LEU A 68 -5.01 1.58 -6.73
C LEU A 68 -6.14 2.37 -7.42
N GLU A 69 -7.34 2.39 -6.84
CA GLU A 69 -8.47 3.21 -7.31
C GLU A 69 -8.15 4.71 -7.29
N LEU A 70 -7.47 5.19 -6.23
CA LEU A 70 -6.98 6.58 -6.19
C LEU A 70 -5.89 6.83 -7.24
N ALA A 71 -4.99 5.88 -7.46
CA ALA A 71 -3.97 6.02 -8.49
C ALA A 71 -4.61 6.17 -9.89
N GLU A 72 -5.61 5.35 -10.20
CA GLU A 72 -6.36 5.43 -11.45
C GLU A 72 -7.16 6.76 -11.56
N GLN A 73 -7.88 7.14 -10.51
CA GLN A 73 -8.65 8.39 -10.47
C GLN A 73 -7.79 9.62 -10.75
N TYR A 74 -6.52 9.61 -10.31
CA TYR A 74 -5.57 10.71 -10.49
C TYR A 74 -4.62 10.48 -11.68
N SER A 75 -4.89 9.48 -12.52
CA SER A 75 -4.11 9.14 -13.72
C SER A 75 -2.62 8.92 -13.43
N ILE A 76 -2.34 8.17 -12.36
CA ILE A 76 -0.99 7.81 -11.92
C ILE A 76 -0.61 6.47 -12.55
N GLY A 77 0.33 6.48 -13.50
CA GLY A 77 0.79 5.27 -14.19
C GLY A 77 1.74 4.38 -13.37
N THR A 78 2.39 4.90 -12.32
CA THR A 78 3.34 4.13 -11.50
C THR A 78 3.09 4.35 -10.02
N ILE A 79 2.97 3.26 -9.26
CA ILE A 79 2.75 3.27 -7.81
C ILE A 79 3.69 2.29 -7.10
N ALA A 80 4.18 2.67 -5.92
CA ALA A 80 5.03 1.84 -5.09
C ALA A 80 4.35 1.56 -3.74
N PHE A 81 4.26 0.29 -3.36
CA PHE A 81 3.70 -0.16 -2.09
C PHE A 81 4.79 -0.71 -1.17
N PRO A 82 4.83 -0.32 0.11
CA PRO A 82 5.53 -1.10 1.12
C PRO A 82 4.72 -2.33 1.54
N ALA A 83 5.32 -3.18 2.38
CA ALA A 83 4.59 -4.23 3.08
C ALA A 83 3.65 -3.64 4.15
N ILE A 84 2.40 -3.34 3.77
CA ILE A 84 1.40 -2.73 4.65
C ILE A 84 1.10 -3.65 5.84
N SER A 85 0.98 -3.07 7.04
CA SER A 85 0.70 -3.74 8.32
C SER A 85 1.74 -4.73 8.85
N THR A 86 2.83 -5.04 8.14
CA THR A 86 3.79 -6.07 8.59
C THR A 86 4.85 -5.56 9.58
N GLY A 87 4.85 -4.25 9.89
CA GLY A 87 5.72 -3.63 10.88
C GLY A 87 5.10 -3.68 12.28
N ILE A 88 4.94 -2.50 12.89
CA ILE A 88 4.36 -2.36 14.25
C ILE A 88 2.93 -2.92 14.38
N TYR A 89 2.21 -3.10 13.27
CA TYR A 89 0.86 -3.69 13.25
C TYR A 89 0.87 -5.22 13.23
N GLY A 90 2.04 -5.85 13.11
CA GLY A 90 2.24 -7.27 13.40
C GLY A 90 1.63 -8.26 12.40
N PHE A 91 1.17 -7.81 11.23
CA PHE A 91 0.56 -8.70 10.23
C PHE A 91 1.61 -9.71 9.71
N PRO A 92 1.29 -11.02 9.67
CA PRO A 92 2.23 -12.03 9.17
C PRO A 92 2.67 -11.74 7.73
N MET A 93 3.98 -11.59 7.53
CA MET A 93 4.56 -11.16 6.25
C MET A 93 4.13 -12.03 5.06
N GLU A 94 4.18 -13.36 5.20
CA GLU A 94 3.81 -14.30 4.13
C GLU A 94 2.34 -14.13 3.71
N ARG A 95 1.43 -14.02 4.69
CA ARG A 95 0.00 -13.80 4.45
C ARG A 95 -0.25 -12.43 3.82
N ALA A 96 0.40 -11.39 4.32
CA ALA A 96 0.30 -10.03 3.78
C ALA A 96 0.81 -9.93 2.34
N ALA A 97 1.91 -10.60 2.01
CA ALA A 97 2.46 -10.66 0.67
C ALA A 97 1.49 -11.36 -0.30
N GLY A 98 0.88 -12.48 0.12
CA GLY A 98 -0.16 -13.16 -0.65
C GLY A 98 -1.35 -12.27 -0.98
N ILE A 99 -1.89 -11.56 0.03
CA ILE A 99 -2.99 -10.61 -0.15
C ILE A 99 -2.60 -9.48 -1.10
N ALA A 100 -1.42 -8.88 -0.89
CA ALA A 100 -0.94 -7.80 -1.75
C ALA A 100 -0.86 -8.20 -3.23
N ILE A 101 -0.24 -9.35 -3.52
CA ILE A 101 -0.12 -9.87 -4.89
C ILE A 101 -1.49 -10.17 -5.50
N ALA A 102 -2.38 -10.82 -4.74
CA ALA A 102 -3.71 -11.16 -5.24
C ALA A 102 -4.52 -9.90 -5.62
N GLU A 103 -4.55 -8.89 -4.76
CA GLU A 103 -5.29 -7.65 -5.02
C GLU A 103 -4.70 -6.85 -6.17
N ILE A 104 -3.37 -6.74 -6.24
CA ILE A 104 -2.70 -6.04 -7.34
C ILE A 104 -3.00 -6.76 -8.65
N LYS A 105 -2.86 -8.08 -8.70
CA LYS A 105 -3.13 -8.86 -9.91
C LYS A 105 -4.57 -8.69 -10.39
N VAL A 106 -5.55 -8.87 -9.51
CA VAL A 106 -6.97 -8.68 -9.83
C VAL A 106 -7.26 -7.26 -10.32
N PHE A 107 -6.56 -6.26 -9.80
CA PHE A 107 -6.70 -4.89 -10.27
C PHE A 107 -6.08 -4.68 -11.64
N MET A 108 -4.87 -5.20 -11.88
CA MET A 108 -4.12 -5.05 -13.14
C MET A 108 -4.75 -5.86 -14.29
N GLU A 109 -5.50 -6.93 -14.00
CA GLU A 109 -6.30 -7.66 -15.00
C GLU A 109 -7.49 -6.84 -15.53
N LYS A 110 -7.86 -5.76 -14.84
CA LYS A 110 -8.83 -4.78 -15.36
C LYS A 110 -8.12 -3.90 -16.37
N ASN A 111 -8.86 -3.35 -17.34
CA ASN A 111 -8.33 -2.35 -18.29
C ASN A 111 -8.03 -1.02 -17.56
N THR A 112 -6.95 -1.00 -16.77
CA THR A 112 -6.53 0.11 -15.93
C THR A 112 -5.47 0.98 -16.64
N SER A 113 -5.35 2.22 -16.17
CA SER A 113 -4.30 3.16 -16.62
C SER A 113 -2.96 3.00 -15.89
N ILE A 114 -2.90 2.13 -14.88
CA ILE A 114 -1.67 1.85 -14.15
C ILE A 114 -0.77 0.95 -15.01
N GLU A 115 0.46 1.42 -15.28
CA GLU A 115 1.44 0.73 -16.11
C GLU A 115 2.40 -0.12 -15.26
N GLN A 116 2.68 0.30 -14.01
CA GLN A 116 3.65 -0.37 -13.16
C GLN A 116 3.31 -0.27 -11.67
N VAL A 117 3.37 -1.42 -10.99
CA VAL A 117 3.28 -1.53 -9.52
C VAL A 117 4.60 -2.05 -8.96
N ILE A 118 5.17 -1.34 -8.00
CA ILE A 118 6.46 -1.67 -7.37
C ILE A 118 6.22 -2.12 -5.93
N LEU A 119 6.72 -3.31 -5.57
CA LEU A 119 6.67 -3.83 -4.20
C LEU A 119 8.00 -3.56 -3.50
N VAL A 120 8.00 -2.57 -2.61
CA VAL A 120 9.20 -2.10 -1.90
C VAL A 120 9.43 -2.97 -0.67
N CYS A 121 10.31 -3.96 -0.83
CA CYS A 121 10.68 -4.90 0.22
C CYS A 121 11.77 -4.31 1.12
N PHE A 122 11.52 -4.22 2.42
CA PHE A 122 12.54 -3.86 3.39
C PHE A 122 13.10 -5.13 4.07
N GLY A 123 14.28 -5.55 3.61
CA GLY A 123 14.97 -6.75 4.09
C GLY A 123 14.65 -8.03 3.29
N GLU A 124 15.51 -9.03 3.46
CA GLU A 124 15.49 -10.28 2.69
C GLU A 124 14.21 -11.08 2.88
N LYS A 125 13.73 -11.21 4.13
CA LYS A 125 12.48 -11.93 4.43
C LYS A 125 11.27 -11.38 3.67
N ALA A 126 11.15 -10.05 3.54
CA ALA A 126 10.04 -9.46 2.79
C ALA A 126 10.15 -9.82 1.31
N TYR A 127 11.36 -9.71 0.75
CA TYR A 127 11.64 -10.06 -0.64
C TYR A 127 11.31 -11.52 -0.96
N GLU A 128 11.73 -12.46 -0.11
CA GLU A 128 11.45 -13.89 -0.27
C GLU A 128 9.94 -14.20 -0.21
N CYS A 129 9.21 -13.59 0.74
CA CYS A 129 7.76 -13.76 0.84
C CYS A 129 7.04 -13.24 -0.42
N TYR A 130 7.43 -12.06 -0.93
CA TYR A 130 6.84 -11.52 -2.15
C TYR A 130 7.19 -12.36 -3.39
N LEU A 131 8.44 -12.81 -3.53
CA LEU A 131 8.81 -13.72 -4.62
C LEU A 131 7.98 -15.01 -4.60
N SER A 132 7.84 -15.62 -3.42
CA SER A 132 7.05 -16.84 -3.24
C SER A 132 5.58 -16.60 -3.60
N ALA A 133 5.00 -15.47 -3.17
CA ALA A 133 3.63 -15.10 -3.49
C ALA A 133 3.42 -14.86 -5.00
N MET A 134 4.37 -14.23 -5.68
CA MET A 134 4.31 -14.04 -7.14
C MET A 134 4.39 -15.37 -7.91
N GLN A 135 5.22 -16.31 -7.46
CA GLN A 135 5.32 -17.63 -8.11
C GLN A 135 4.03 -18.44 -8.00
N GLN A 136 3.36 -18.37 -6.85
CA GLN A 136 2.10 -19.10 -6.62
C GLN A 136 0.92 -18.51 -7.39
N ASN A 137 0.93 -17.19 -7.65
CA ASN A 137 -0.17 -16.49 -8.31
C ASN A 137 0.06 -16.25 -9.82
N GLY A 138 1.19 -16.66 -10.39
CA GLY A 138 1.60 -16.28 -11.74
C GLY A 138 2.13 -14.84 -11.78
N GLN A 139 3.09 -14.55 -12.65
CA GLN A 139 3.72 -13.22 -12.73
C GLN A 139 2.67 -12.12 -12.96
N VAL A 140 2.80 -11.03 -12.18
CA VAL A 140 1.98 -9.80 -12.28
C VAL A 140 2.62 -8.86 -13.28
#